data_AF-A0A5S9M8N8-F1
#
_entry.id   AF-A0A5S9M8N8-F1
#
_cell.length_a   1.000
_cell.length_b   1.000
_cell.length_c   1.000
_cell.angle_alpha   90.00
_cell.angle_beta   90.00
_cell.angle_gamma   90.00
#
_symmetry.space_group_name_H-M   'P 1'
#
loop_
_entity.id
_entity.type
_entity.pdbx_description
1 polymer ?
#
loop_
_entity_poly.entity_id
_entity_poly.type
_entity_poly.pdbx_seq_one_letter_code
_entity_poly.pdbx_strand_id
1 'polypeptide(L)' 'MGAEQVLISRGEEGALFITKDAVFKGNAPTGTVVNTACSGDAMLAAFLSKHLEGHLPEEECLRYGIATGSIHCVFKRLK' A
#
# COMPACT_ATOMS: atom_id res chain seq x y z
N MET A 1 -16.10 -20.40 2.88
CA MET A 1 -14.84 -20.04 2.18
C MET A 1 -14.94 -18.59 1.79
N GLY A 2 -13.98 -17.76 2.19
CA GLY A 2 -13.97 -16.31 1.95
C GLY A 2 -12.53 -15.80 1.94
N ALA A 3 -12.34 -14.51 1.68
CA ALA A 3 -11.00 -13.91 1.69
C ALA A 3 -10.39 -13.97 3.09
N GLU A 4 -9.22 -14.59 3.23
CA GLU A 4 -8.53 -14.74 4.52
C GLU A 4 -7.60 -13.55 4.84
N GLN A 5 -7.13 -12.89 3.79
CA GLN A 5 -6.31 -11.69 3.84
C GLN A 5 -6.92 -10.69 2.86
N VAL A 6 -7.16 -9.47 3.33
CA VAL A 6 -7.79 -8.41 2.53
C VAL A 6 -6.92 -7.17 2.61
N LEU A 7 -6.41 -6.73 1.45
CA LEU A 7 -5.69 -5.47 1.31
C LEU A 7 -6.60 -4.44 0.62
N ILE A 8 -6.85 -3.32 1.28
CA ILE A 8 -7.75 -2.25 0.82
C ILE A 8 -6.94 -0.96 0.65
N SER A 9 -6.83 -0.47 -0.59
CA SER A 9 -6.31 0.87 -0.87
C SER A 9 -7.40 1.93 -0.69
N ARG A 10 -7.08 3.02 0.00
CA ARG A 10 -7.99 4.14 0.30
C ARG A 10 -7.46 5.49 -0.16
N GLY A 11 -6.58 5.50 -1.17
CA GLY A 11 -6.04 6.73 -1.74
C GLY A 11 -5.37 7.61 -0.68
N GLU A 12 -5.88 8.82 -0.48
CA GLU A 12 -5.36 9.80 0.49
C GLU A 12 -5.46 9.34 1.95
N GLU A 13 -6.35 8.40 2.27
CA GLU A 13 -6.47 7.84 3.62
C GLU A 13 -5.46 6.71 3.88
N GLY A 14 -4.66 6.33 2.88
CA GLY A 14 -3.69 5.23 2.96
C GLY A 14 -4.30 3.89 2.61
N ALA A 15 -4.13 2.91 3.49
CA ALA A 15 -4.60 1.55 3.25
C ALA A 15 -4.87 0.75 4.53
N LEU A 16 -5.62 -0.33 4.36
CA LEU A 16 -5.91 -1.32 5.40
C LEU A 16 -5.44 -2.70 4.95
N PHE A 17 -4.86 -3.45 5.87
CA PHE A 17 -4.61 -4.88 5.71
C PHE A 17 -5.32 -5.64 6.82
N ILE A 18 -6.19 -6.58 6.46
CA ILE A 18 -7.07 -7.30 7.38
C ILE A 18 -6.75 -8.79 7.26
N THR A 19 -6.46 -9.42 8.39
CA THR A 19 -6.31 -10.87 8.53
C THR A 19 -7.39 -11.39 9.48
N LYS A 20 -7.39 -12.70 9.74
CA LYS A 20 -8.29 -13.30 10.75
C LYS A 20 -8.00 -12.80 12.17
N ASP A 21 -6.75 -12.45 12.44
CA ASP A 21 -6.28 -12.16 13.80
C ASP A 21 -6.08 -10.66 14.07
N ALA A 22 -5.88 -9.85 13.02
CA ALA A 22 -5.49 -8.46 13.15
C ALA A 22 -6.00 -7.56 12.01
N VAL A 23 -6.10 -6.27 12.32
CA VAL A 23 -6.37 -5.20 11.36
C VAL A 23 -5.23 -4.19 11.46
N PHE A 24 -4.52 -3.99 10.36
CA PHE A 24 -3.46 -3.00 10.21
C PHE A 24 -3.96 -1.83 9.38
N LYS A 25 -3.65 -0.61 9.83
CA LYS A 25 -3.99 0.63 9.13
C LYS A 25 -2.73 1.46 8.93
N GLY A 26 -2.46 1.83 7.69
CA GLY A 26 -1.40 2.78 7.37
C GLY A 26 -1.99 4.01 6.68
N ASN A 27 -1.39 5.16 6.93
CA ASN A 27 -1.75 6.45 6.34
C ASN A 27 -0.90 6.73 5.08
N ALA A 28 -1.51 7.34 4.06
CA ALA A 28 -0.75 7.81 2.90
C ALA A 28 0.03 9.09 3.24
N PRO A 29 1.24 9.27 2.67
CA PRO A 29 1.92 10.56 2.70
C PRO A 29 1.10 11.62 1.96
N THR A 30 1.03 12.81 2.54
CA THR A 30 0.34 13.96 1.95
C THR A 30 1.17 14.58 0.83
N GLY A 31 0.61 14.68 -0.36
CA GLY A 31 1.27 15.30 -1.52
C GLY A 31 0.28 15.60 -2.64
N THR A 32 0.70 16.41 -3.62
CA THR A 32 -0.14 16.71 -4.78
C THR A 32 -0.25 15.47 -5.66
N VAL A 33 -1.46 14.91 -5.75
CA VAL A 33 -1.74 13.78 -6.63
C VAL A 33 -1.67 14.26 -8.09
N VAL A 34 -0.73 13.69 -8.85
CA VAL A 34 -0.49 13.98 -10.26
C VAL A 34 -1.17 12.93 -11.15
N ASN A 35 -1.11 11.65 -10.78
CA ASN A 35 -1.75 10.56 -11.52
C ASN A 35 -1.99 9.33 -10.63
N THR A 36 -3.22 8.83 -10.53
CA THR A 36 -3.55 7.66 -9.71
C THR A 36 -3.48 6.32 -10.45
N ALA A 37 -3.31 6.34 -11.78
CA ALA A 37 -3.21 5.13 -12.57
C ALA A 37 -2.10 4.21 -12.03
N CYS A 38 -2.36 2.90 -11.93
CA CYS A 38 -1.42 1.89 -11.45
C CYS A 38 -0.90 2.04 -10.01
N SER A 39 -1.39 3.00 -9.21
CA SER A 39 -0.98 3.17 -7.81
C SER A 39 -1.35 1.96 -6.94
N GLY A 40 -2.48 1.32 -7.22
CA GLY A 40 -2.92 0.09 -6.56
C GLY A 40 -2.05 -1.12 -6.90
N ASP A 41 -1.66 -1.29 -8.16
CA ASP A 41 -0.78 -2.40 -8.58
C ASP A 41 0.61 -2.25 -7.99
N ALA A 42 1.14 -1.02 -7.98
CA ALA A 42 2.42 -0.70 -7.36
C ALA A 42 2.41 -0.98 -5.84
N MET A 43 1.32 -0.60 -5.17
CA MET A 43 1.10 -0.89 -3.75
C MET A 43 1.06 -2.40 -3.50
N LEU A 44 0.27 -3.14 -4.28
CA LEU A 44 0.12 -4.58 -4.16
C LEU A 44 1.45 -5.30 -4.39
N ALA A 45 2.19 -4.93 -5.44
CA ALA A 45 3.48 -5.52 -5.76
C ALA A 45 4.53 -5.29 -4.66
N ALA A 46 4.61 -4.07 -4.12
CA ALA A 46 5.52 -3.76 -3.02
C ALA A 46 5.13 -4.48 -1.72
N PHE A 47 3.84 -4.55 -1.41
CA PHE A 47 3.34 -5.30 -0.27
C PHE A 47 3.69 -6.79 -0.39
N LEU A 48 3.34 -7.43 -1.52
CA LEU A 48 3.65 -8.84 -1.77
C LEU A 48 5.15 -9.13 -1.74
N SER A 49 5.97 -8.26 -2.32
CA SER A 49 7.43 -8.45 -2.29
C SER A 49 7.95 -8.55 -0.86
N LYS A 50 7.44 -7.74 0.07
CA LYS A 50 7.89 -7.76 1.48
C LYS A 50 7.23 -8.84 2.30
N HIS A 51 5.95 -9.10 2.05
CA HIS A 51 5.21 -10.18 2.71
C HIS A 51 5.80 -11.56 2.36
N LEU A 52 6.13 -11.80 1.08
CA LEU A 52 6.72 -13.07 0.63
C LEU A 52 8.18 -13.24 1.04
N GLU A 53 8.93 -12.15 1.24
CA GLU A 53 10.28 -12.21 1.82
C GLU A 53 10.24 -12.74 3.27
N GLY A 54 9.13 -12.59 4.01
CA GLY A 54 8.92 -13.20 5.32
C GLY A 54 9.76 -12.63 6.47
N HIS A 55 10.55 -11.58 6.22
CA HIS A 55 11.46 -10.99 7.21
C HIS A 55 10.89 -9.75 7.92
N LEU A 56 9.73 -9.26 7.49
CA LEU A 56 9.13 -8.04 8.00
C LEU A 56 7.74 -8.30 8.61
N PRO A 57 7.38 -7.61 9.71
CA PRO A 57 6.01 -7.60 10.21
C PRO A 57 5.03 -7.08 9.15
N GLU A 58 3.78 -7.54 9.20
CA GLU A 58 2.72 -7.14 8.26
C GLU A 58 2.51 -5.63 8.17
N GLU A 59 2.65 -4.93 9.30
CA GLU A 59 2.57 -3.48 9.37
C GLU A 59 3.67 -2.81 8.53
N GLU A 60 4.90 -3.32 8.58
CA GLU A 60 5.99 -2.82 7.76
C GLU A 60 5.76 -3.14 6.28
N CYS A 61 5.29 -4.34 5.95
CA CYS A 61 4.88 -4.68 4.58
C CYS A 61 3.82 -3.70 4.05
N LEU A 62 2.83 -3.36 4.86
CA LEU A 62 1.80 -2.37 4.53
C LEU A 62 2.38 -0.97 4.33
N ARG A 63 3.31 -0.54 5.19
CA ARG A 63 4.00 0.75 5.06
C ARG A 63 4.78 0.85 3.75
N TYR A 64 5.50 -0.22 3.36
CA TYR A 64 6.19 -0.28 2.06
C TYR A 64 5.21 -0.17 0.90
N GLY A 65 4.11 -0.93 0.94
CA GLY A 65 3.04 -0.85 -0.07
C GLY A 65 2.51 0.57 -0.25
N ILE A 66 2.14 1.23 0.87
CA ILE A 66 1.60 2.59 0.84
C ILE A 66 2.62 3.60 0.31
N ALA A 67 3.88 3.52 0.75
CA ALA A 67 4.94 4.39 0.29
C ALA A 67 5.15 4.27 -1.23
N THR A 68 5.25 3.05 -1.75
CA THR A 68 5.44 2.79 -3.17
C THR A 68 4.24 3.25 -4.02
N GLY A 69 3.01 2.94 -3.58
CA GLY A 69 1.80 3.39 -4.26
C GLY A 69 1.67 4.91 -4.31
N SER A 70 2.06 5.59 -3.23
CA SER A 70 1.95 7.05 -3.11
C SER A 70 3.02 7.80 -3.91
N ILE A 71 4.24 7.25 -4.01
CA ILE A 71 5.30 7.83 -4.86
C ILE A 71 4.87 7.86 -6.33
N HIS A 72 4.18 6.80 -6.80
CA HIS A 72 3.64 6.77 -8.16
C HIS A 72 2.61 7.88 -8.39
N CYS A 73 1.79 8.17 -7.38
CA CYS A 73 0.80 9.25 -7.43
C CYS A 73 1.40 10.65 -7.44
N VAL A 74 2.50 10.88 -6.71
CA VAL A 74 3.02 12.24 -6.43
C VAL A 74 4.08 12.68 -7.46
N PHE A 75 4.50 11.81 -8.39
CA PHE A 75 5.57 12.15 -9.34
C PHE A 75 5.13 13.13 -10.44
N LYS A 76 5.47 14.41 -10.27
CA LYS A 76 5.44 15.41 -11.34
C LYS A 76 6.81 15.41 -12.04
N ARG A 77 6.86 14.96 -13.29
CA ARG A 77 8.06 15.10 -14.14
C ARG A 77 8.33 16.59 -14.35
N LEU A 78 9.36 17.13 -13.69
CA LEU A 78 9.87 18.48 -13.97
C LEU A 78 10.34 18.48 -15.43
N LYS A 79 9.71 19.32 -16.25
CA LYS A 79 10.17 19.65 -17.60
C LYS A 79 11.27 20.69 -17.51
#